data_AF-F2IGB8-F1
#
_entry.id   AF-F2IGB8-F1
#
_cell.length_a   1.000
_cell.length_b   1.000
_cell.length_c   1.000
_cell.angle_alpha   90.00
_cell.angle_beta   90.00
_cell.angle_gamma   90.00
#
_symmetry.space_group_name_H-M   'P 1'
#
loop_
_entity.id
_entity.type
_entity.pdbx_description
1 polymer ?
#
loop_
_entity_poly.entity_id
_entity_poly.type
_entity_poly.pdbx_seq_one_letter_code
_entity_poly.pdbx_strand_id
1 'polypeptide(L)'
;MKTELTTNANELNKRVELKLSTLFSEKCTLFFSVFPSLGTDHFSVQYIEEEQPFLIVRQWKWNQKTAFPLGIHIYDLSNINIKEQKIPLSTGDYSFISDIQEMEIIIEELDGVMLDGDYFKLVISQQEYHWRMMHQVSKELQELLDKLVRLAGVIY
;
A
#
# COMPACT_ATOMS: atom_id res chain seq x y z
N MET A 1 -18.78 18.45 -12.52
CA MET A 1 -17.33 18.39 -12.24
C MET A 1 -16.60 18.12 -13.55
N LYS A 2 -15.44 18.74 -13.76
CA LYS A 2 -14.57 18.45 -14.91
C LYS A 2 -13.81 17.16 -14.61
N THR A 3 -13.83 16.18 -15.53
CA THR A 3 -13.07 14.93 -15.40
C THR A 3 -11.58 15.21 -15.61
N GLU A 4 -10.76 14.75 -14.68
CA GLU A 4 -9.29 14.82 -14.72
C GLU A 4 -8.72 13.45 -15.09
N LEU A 5 -7.98 13.39 -16.21
CA LEU A 5 -7.45 12.14 -16.77
C LEU A 5 -5.93 12.23 -16.90
N THR A 6 -5.24 11.12 -16.68
CA THR A 6 -3.79 11.00 -16.93
C THR A 6 -3.45 9.67 -17.58
N THR A 7 -2.32 9.61 -18.28
CA THR A 7 -1.70 8.36 -18.75
C THR A 7 -0.48 7.98 -17.90
N ASN A 8 -0.17 8.76 -16.87
CA ASN A 8 0.99 8.57 -16.01
C ASN A 8 0.59 7.87 -14.70
N ALA A 9 1.04 6.62 -14.54
CA ALA A 9 0.78 5.83 -13.34
C ALA A 9 1.34 6.49 -12.05
N ASN A 10 2.47 7.21 -12.14
CA ASN A 10 3.03 7.91 -10.98
C ASN A 10 2.14 9.06 -10.51
N GLU A 11 1.45 9.73 -11.43
CA GLU A 11 0.52 10.81 -11.08
C GLU A 11 -0.74 10.26 -10.39
N LEU A 12 -1.21 9.10 -10.83
CA LEU A 12 -2.26 8.35 -10.14
C LEU A 12 -1.83 7.94 -8.73
N ASN A 13 -0.66 7.32 -8.58
CA ASN A 13 -0.15 6.88 -7.27
C ASN A 13 -0.05 8.07 -6.31
N LYS A 14 0.50 9.20 -6.75
CA LYS A 14 0.54 10.44 -5.96
C LYS A 14 -0.86 10.93 -5.54
N ARG A 15 -1.85 10.86 -6.43
CA ARG A 15 -3.23 11.27 -6.10
C ARG A 15 -3.86 10.33 -5.07
N VAL A 16 -3.63 9.04 -5.19
CA VAL A 16 -4.08 8.04 -4.22
C VAL A 16 -3.39 8.26 -2.88
N GLU A 17 -2.07 8.42 -2.85
CA GLU A 17 -1.31 8.70 -1.64
C GLU A 17 -1.82 9.95 -0.92
N LEU A 18 -2.08 11.03 -1.65
CA LEU A 18 -2.66 12.25 -1.08
C LEU A 18 -4.04 11.98 -0.47
N LYS A 19 -4.87 11.15 -1.12
CA LYS A 19 -6.17 10.78 -0.58
C LYS A 19 -6.03 9.89 0.66
N LEU A 20 -5.08 8.96 0.68
CA LEU A 20 -4.80 8.11 1.83
C LEU A 20 -4.25 8.94 3.00
N SER A 21 -3.35 9.90 2.76
CA SER A 21 -2.76 10.75 3.80
C SER A 21 -3.80 11.60 4.53
N THR A 22 -4.84 12.07 3.84
CA THR A 22 -5.98 12.76 4.48
C THR A 22 -6.82 11.86 5.40
N LEU A 23 -6.63 10.54 5.34
CA LEU A 23 -7.34 9.54 6.14
C LEU A 23 -6.46 8.94 7.26
N PHE A 24 -5.25 9.46 7.46
CA PHE A 24 -4.39 9.00 8.55
C PHE A 24 -4.91 9.45 9.91
N SER A 25 -4.84 8.54 10.87
CA SER A 25 -5.02 8.83 12.29
C SER A 25 -3.68 9.24 12.91
N GLU A 26 -3.71 10.16 13.89
CA GLU A 26 -2.53 10.49 14.71
C GLU A 26 -2.00 9.28 15.51
N LYS A 27 -2.84 8.27 15.72
CA LYS A 27 -2.49 7.01 16.40
C LYS A 27 -2.01 5.91 15.45
N CYS A 28 -1.70 6.25 14.21
CA CYS A 28 -1.16 5.32 13.23
C CYS A 28 0.32 5.08 13.53
N THR A 29 0.67 3.85 13.91
CA THR A 29 2.06 3.47 14.21
C THR A 29 2.70 2.66 13.08
N LEU A 30 1.88 2.06 12.21
CA LEU A 30 2.32 1.42 10.98
C LEU A 30 1.36 1.68 9.83
N PHE A 31 1.91 1.99 8.66
CA PHE A 31 1.19 2.04 7.39
C PHE A 31 1.94 1.31 6.30
N PHE A 32 1.30 0.35 5.66
CA PHE A 32 1.82 -0.33 4.48
C PHE A 32 0.87 -0.12 3.30
N SER A 33 1.41 0.11 2.11
CA SER A 33 0.63 0.31 0.89
C SER A 33 1.31 -0.27 -0.34
N VAL A 34 0.48 -0.82 -1.22
CA VAL A 34 0.91 -1.45 -2.48
C VAL A 34 0.21 -0.76 -3.63
N PHE A 35 1.00 -0.38 -4.63
CA PHE A 35 0.57 0.30 -5.84
C PHE A 35 1.00 -0.48 -7.09
N PRO A 36 0.20 -1.46 -7.52
CA PRO A 36 0.47 -2.19 -8.76
C PRO A 36 0.50 -1.31 -10.00
N SER A 37 1.43 -1.61 -10.92
CA SER A 37 1.59 -0.83 -12.15
C SER A 37 0.40 -0.95 -13.10
N LEU A 38 -0.34 -2.06 -13.03
CA LEU A 38 -1.33 -2.42 -14.05
C LEU A 38 -2.79 -2.14 -13.75
N GLY A 39 -3.19 -1.77 -12.54
CA GLY A 39 -4.60 -1.41 -12.41
C GLY A 39 -5.35 -1.78 -11.17
N THR A 40 -4.99 -2.95 -10.68
CA THR A 40 -5.89 -3.78 -9.90
C THR A 40 -5.28 -3.99 -8.54
N ASP A 41 -6.13 -4.37 -7.59
CA ASP A 41 -5.69 -4.94 -6.31
C ASP A 41 -4.79 -4.04 -5.47
N HIS A 42 -5.01 -2.73 -5.60
CA HIS A 42 -4.33 -1.78 -4.73
C HIS A 42 -4.90 -1.85 -3.33
N PHE A 43 -4.01 -1.83 -2.35
CA PHE A 43 -4.43 -1.78 -0.97
C PHE A 43 -3.45 -1.02 -0.08
N SER A 44 -3.96 -0.66 1.09
CA SER A 44 -3.14 -0.25 2.22
C SER A 44 -3.68 -0.85 3.50
N VAL A 45 -2.78 -1.03 4.45
CA VAL A 45 -3.06 -1.51 5.80
C VAL A 45 -2.50 -0.47 6.76
N GLN A 46 -3.35 0.08 7.61
CA GLN A 46 -2.94 0.93 8.74
C GLN A 46 -3.18 0.17 10.03
N TYR A 47 -2.20 0.18 10.91
CA TYR A 47 -2.39 -0.28 12.28
C TYR A 47 -2.62 0.91 13.21
N ILE A 48 -3.66 0.78 14.04
CA ILE A 48 -4.09 1.80 14.99
C ILE A 48 -3.90 1.27 16.40
N GLU A 49 -3.06 1.94 17.19
CA GLU A 49 -2.79 1.59 18.58
C GLU A 49 -3.78 2.33 19.51
N GLU A 50 -4.82 1.61 19.93
CA GLU A 50 -5.83 2.05 20.89
C GLU A 50 -6.07 0.96 21.95
N GLU A 51 -6.95 1.21 22.92
CA GLU A 51 -7.33 0.22 23.95
C GLU A 51 -7.77 -1.13 23.33
N GLN A 52 -8.39 -1.08 22.16
CA GLN A 52 -8.64 -2.23 21.30
C GLN A 52 -7.96 -2.00 19.95
N PRO A 53 -6.76 -2.56 19.73
CA PRO A 53 -6.03 -2.36 18.49
C PRO A 53 -6.77 -2.94 17.28
N PHE A 54 -6.64 -2.29 16.13
CA PHE A 54 -7.25 -2.75 14.89
C PHE A 54 -6.43 -2.37 13.66
N LEU A 55 -6.67 -3.09 12.56
CA LEU A 55 -6.22 -2.71 11.24
C LEU A 55 -7.32 -1.97 10.51
N ILE A 56 -6.95 -0.92 9.79
CA ILE A 56 -7.76 -0.34 8.73
C ILE A 56 -7.18 -0.81 7.40
N VAL A 57 -7.94 -1.64 6.70
CA VAL A 57 -7.63 -2.08 5.35
C VAL A 57 -8.39 -1.21 4.38
N ARG A 58 -7.67 -0.58 3.46
CA ARG A 58 -8.26 0.20 2.38
C ARG A 58 -7.89 -0.40 1.06
N GLN A 59 -8.89 -0.74 0.26
CA GLN A 59 -8.71 -1.23 -1.09
C GLN A 59 -9.28 -0.22 -2.07
N TRP A 60 -8.62 -0.03 -3.20
CA TRP A 60 -9.17 0.79 -4.25
C TRP A 60 -9.03 0.12 -5.61
N LYS A 61 -10.00 0.44 -6.45
CA LYS A 61 -9.98 0.14 -7.87
C LYS A 61 -10.20 1.44 -8.59
N TRP A 62 -9.64 1.55 -9.78
CA TRP A 62 -9.95 2.65 -10.67
C TRP A 62 -10.66 2.11 -11.91
N ASN A 63 -11.52 2.95 -12.47
CA ASN A 63 -12.13 2.67 -13.76
C ASN A 63 -11.08 2.92 -14.83
N GLN A 64 -10.41 1.87 -15.29
CA GLN A 64 -9.57 1.96 -16.48
C GLN A 64 -10.46 2.14 -17.70
N LYS A 65 -10.20 3.18 -18.49
CA LYS A 65 -10.63 3.20 -19.89
C LYS A 65 -9.41 2.91 -20.74
N THR A 66 -9.28 1.67 -21.18
CA THR A 66 -8.26 1.31 -22.17
C THR A 66 -8.68 1.94 -23.50
N ALA A 67 -7.91 2.90 -24.00
CA ALA A 67 -8.11 3.40 -25.36
C ALA A 67 -7.51 2.37 -26.34
N PHE A 68 -8.30 1.38 -26.72
CA PHE A 68 -7.97 0.54 -27.87
C PHE A 68 -8.01 1.42 -29.13
N PRO A 69 -6.96 1.44 -29.99
CA PRO A 69 -6.03 0.33 -30.28
C PRO A 69 -4.56 0.52 -29.81
N LEU A 70 -4.22 1.52 -28.99
CA LEU A 70 -2.82 1.91 -28.75
C LEU A 70 -2.18 1.29 -27.49
N GLY A 71 -2.93 0.53 -26.68
CA GLY A 71 -2.42 -0.01 -25.40
C GLY A 71 -2.12 1.07 -24.35
N ILE A 72 -2.60 2.30 -24.55
CA ILE A 72 -2.40 3.40 -23.62
C ILE A 72 -3.49 3.32 -22.53
N HIS A 73 -3.04 3.17 -21.29
CA HIS A 73 -3.91 3.23 -20.11
C HIS A 73 -4.27 4.69 -19.82
N ILE A 74 -5.57 4.97 -19.72
CA ILE A 74 -6.08 6.27 -19.27
C ILE A 74 -6.71 6.07 -17.89
N TYR A 75 -6.18 6.78 -16.91
CA TYR A 75 -6.61 6.77 -15.53
C TYR A 75 -7.52 7.97 -15.25
N ASP A 76 -8.66 7.75 -14.61
CA ASP A 76 -9.57 8.80 -14.14
C ASP A 76 -9.24 9.17 -12.69
N LEU A 77 -8.56 10.31 -12.51
CA LEU A 77 -8.15 10.83 -11.20
C LEU A 77 -9.33 11.40 -10.40
N SER A 78 -10.47 11.66 -11.05
CA SER A 78 -11.66 12.22 -10.41
C SER A 78 -12.47 11.17 -9.65
N ASN A 79 -12.33 9.88 -10.00
CA ASN A 79 -13.17 8.79 -9.50
C ASN A 79 -12.35 7.64 -8.86
N ILE A 80 -11.48 7.97 -7.91
CA ILE A 80 -10.80 6.97 -7.08
C ILE A 80 -11.73 6.54 -5.94
N ASN A 81 -12.31 5.34 -6.05
CA ASN A 81 -13.16 4.77 -5.00
C ASN A 81 -12.32 3.91 -4.04
N ILE A 82 -12.27 4.31 -2.78
CA ILE A 82 -11.57 3.60 -1.71
C ILE A 82 -12.62 2.94 -0.83
N LYS A 83 -12.58 1.62 -0.76
CA LYS A 83 -13.36 0.82 0.18
C LYS A 83 -12.52 0.60 1.44
N GLU A 84 -13.13 0.85 2.59
CA GLU A 84 -12.49 0.69 3.89
C GLU A 84 -13.13 -0.47 4.66
N GLN A 85 -12.29 -1.25 5.33
CA GLN A 85 -12.68 -2.28 6.28
C GLN A 85 -11.84 -2.15 7.54
N LYS A 86 -12.48 -2.31 8.71
CA LYS A 86 -11.79 -2.37 10.00
C LYS A 86 -11.73 -3.82 10.48
N ILE A 87 -10.55 -4.24 10.93
CA ILE A 87 -10.30 -5.60 11.41
C ILE A 87 -9.76 -5.50 12.85
N PRO A 88 -10.58 -5.82 13.87
CA PRO A 88 -10.11 -5.90 15.24
C PRO A 88 -9.01 -6.94 15.36
N LEU A 89 -7.95 -6.65 16.12
CA LEU A 89 -6.86 -7.58 16.35
C LEU A 89 -7.06 -8.35 17.65
N SER A 90 -6.69 -9.64 17.64
CA SER A 90 -6.66 -10.44 18.86
C SER A 90 -5.43 -10.10 19.69
N THR A 91 -5.42 -10.49 20.98
CA THR A 91 -4.27 -10.29 21.86
C THR A 91 -3.00 -11.01 21.34
N GLY A 92 -3.16 -12.13 20.62
CA GLY A 92 -2.05 -12.83 19.98
C GLY A 92 -1.48 -12.10 18.76
N ASP A 93 -2.30 -11.30 18.08
CA ASP A 93 -1.89 -10.48 16.94
C ASP A 93 -1.21 -9.18 17.37
N TYR A 94 -1.28 -8.78 18.64
CA TYR A 94 -0.61 -7.55 19.10
C TYR A 94 0.92 -7.70 19.12
N SER A 95 1.40 -8.83 19.67
CA SER A 95 2.84 -9.06 19.94
C SER A 95 3.74 -8.81 18.72
N PHE A 96 3.30 -9.21 17.53
CA PHE A 96 4.15 -9.10 16.35
C PHE A 96 4.30 -7.67 15.83
N ILE A 97 3.35 -6.76 16.11
CA ILE A 97 3.44 -5.38 15.62
C ILE A 97 4.39 -4.57 16.49
N SER A 98 4.41 -4.84 17.79
CA SER A 98 5.35 -4.25 18.73
C SER A 98 6.79 -4.56 18.36
N ASP A 99 7.06 -5.81 17.96
CA ASP A 99 8.40 -6.28 17.58
C ASP A 99 8.96 -5.57 16.31
N ILE A 100 8.08 -4.95 15.50
CA ILE A 100 8.48 -4.25 14.25
C ILE A 100 9.30 -3.00 14.56
N GLN A 101 9.05 -2.33 15.67
CA GLN A 101 9.73 -1.07 16.00
C GLN A 101 11.25 -1.24 16.20
N GLU A 102 11.69 -2.46 16.47
CA GLU A 102 13.09 -2.83 16.68
C GLU A 102 13.71 -3.54 15.46
N MET A 103 12.95 -3.73 14.38
CA MET A 103 13.37 -4.48 13.22
C MET A 103 14.35 -3.69 12.34
N GLU A 104 15.44 -4.34 11.92
CA GLU A 104 16.35 -3.79 10.92
C GLU A 104 15.75 -3.96 9.51
N ILE A 105 15.45 -2.83 8.86
CA ILE A 105 14.87 -2.81 7.52
C ILE A 105 15.98 -2.62 6.49
N ILE A 106 16.19 -3.66 5.68
CA ILE A 106 17.15 -3.67 4.58
C ILE A 106 16.37 -3.75 3.27
N ILE A 107 16.69 -2.84 2.35
CA ILE A 107 16.12 -2.76 1.00
C ILE A 107 17.29 -2.61 0.03
N GLU A 108 17.49 -3.59 -0.84
CA GLU A 108 18.60 -3.64 -1.79
C GLU A 108 18.08 -3.77 -3.21
N GLU A 109 18.67 -3.03 -4.15
CA GLU A 109 18.37 -3.19 -5.58
C GLU A 109 18.90 -4.54 -6.07
N LEU A 110 18.06 -5.30 -6.79
CA LEU A 110 18.53 -6.51 -7.48
C LEU A 110 19.18 -6.12 -8.81
N ASP A 111 20.29 -6.78 -9.13
CA ASP A 111 20.91 -6.69 -10.45
C ASP A 111 19.97 -7.26 -11.52
N GLY A 112 19.51 -6.42 -12.46
CA GLY A 112 18.73 -6.87 -13.61
C GLY A 112 17.87 -5.79 -14.26
N VAL A 113 17.33 -6.10 -15.44
CA VAL A 113 16.30 -5.28 -16.10
C VAL A 113 14.94 -5.92 -15.79
N MET A 114 14.18 -5.30 -14.89
CA MET A 114 12.79 -5.67 -14.64
C MET A 114 11.86 -4.56 -15.13
N LEU A 115 10.70 -4.95 -15.67
CA LEU A 115 9.62 -4.01 -16.01
C LEU A 115 9.12 -3.31 -14.74
N ASP A 116 8.55 -2.11 -14.90
CA ASP A 116 7.91 -1.35 -13.82
C ASP A 116 6.95 -2.24 -13.03
N GLY A 117 7.43 -2.76 -11.91
CA GLY A 117 6.68 -3.61 -10.99
C GLY A 117 5.90 -2.81 -9.96
N ASP A 118 5.34 -3.52 -9.01
CA ASP A 118 4.57 -2.91 -7.93
C ASP A 118 5.46 -1.98 -7.11
N TYR A 119 4.89 -0.82 -6.76
CA TYR A 119 5.50 0.13 -5.86
C TYR A 119 4.97 -0.07 -4.45
N PHE A 120 5.88 -0.10 -3.48
CA PHE A 120 5.57 -0.36 -2.08
C PHE A 120 6.00 0.84 -1.25
N LYS A 121 5.18 1.14 -0.25
CA LYS A 121 5.49 2.15 0.77
C LYS A 121 5.15 1.61 2.16
N LEU A 122 6.10 1.74 3.08
CA LEU A 122 5.96 1.40 4.49
C LEU A 122 6.34 2.62 5.33
N VAL A 123 5.52 2.92 6.33
CA VAL A 123 5.79 3.95 7.34
C VAL A 123 5.71 3.29 8.71
N ILE A 124 6.78 3.40 9.49
CA ILE A 124 6.87 2.91 10.88
C ILE A 124 7.48 4.03 11.73
N SER A 125 6.81 4.45 12.80
CA SER A 125 7.36 5.43 13.76
C SER A 125 8.02 6.66 13.11
N GLN A 126 7.36 7.24 12.09
CA GLN A 126 7.82 8.38 11.26
C GLN A 126 8.95 8.11 10.26
N GLN A 127 9.50 6.89 10.22
CA GLN A 127 10.42 6.46 9.17
C GLN A 127 9.62 5.96 7.97
N GLU A 128 10.02 6.39 6.78
CA GLU A 128 9.34 6.07 5.53
C GLU A 128 10.29 5.31 4.60
N TYR A 129 9.82 4.17 4.14
CA TYR A 129 10.54 3.26 3.25
C TYR A 129 9.76 3.08 1.97
N HIS A 130 10.49 3.09 0.86
CA HIS A 130 9.95 2.92 -0.47
C HIS A 130 10.77 1.93 -1.24
N TRP A 131 10.11 1.00 -1.91
CA TRP A 131 10.78 0.07 -2.80
C TRP A 131 9.85 -0.36 -3.92
N ARG A 132 10.40 -1.15 -4.83
CA ARG A 132 9.68 -1.79 -5.94
C ARG A 132 9.86 -3.28 -5.87
N MET A 133 9.02 -4.05 -6.57
CA MET A 133 9.10 -5.52 -6.64
C MET A 133 10.49 -6.04 -7.05
N MET A 134 11.28 -5.24 -7.77
CA MET A 134 12.66 -5.54 -8.16
C MET A 134 13.70 -5.38 -7.04
N HIS A 135 13.30 -5.02 -5.83
CA HIS A 135 14.21 -4.93 -4.68
C HIS A 135 14.12 -6.19 -3.84
N GLN A 136 15.25 -6.59 -3.27
CA GLN A 136 15.30 -7.54 -2.19
C GLN A 136 15.02 -6.81 -0.87
N VAL A 137 14.21 -7.43 -0.03
CA VAL A 137 13.92 -6.94 1.33
C VAL A 137 14.45 -7.93 2.37
N SER A 138 14.74 -7.45 3.59
CA SER A 138 15.10 -8.34 4.70
C SER A 138 14.03 -9.39 4.96
N LYS A 139 14.44 -10.55 5.50
CA LYS A 139 13.53 -11.69 5.77
C LYS A 139 12.45 -11.29 6.78
N GLU A 140 12.84 -10.50 7.76
CA GLU A 140 11.99 -9.96 8.80
C GLU A 140 10.91 -9.04 8.20
N LEU A 141 11.30 -8.16 7.27
CA LEU A 141 10.35 -7.33 6.53
C LEU A 141 9.41 -8.20 5.69
N GLN A 142 9.91 -9.23 5.00
CA GLN A 142 9.07 -10.13 4.22
C GLN A 142 8.03 -10.85 5.10
N GLU A 143 8.44 -11.41 6.24
CA GLU A 143 7.54 -12.09 7.18
C GLU A 143 6.47 -11.15 7.75
N LEU A 144 6.85 -9.89 8.02
CA LEU A 144 5.92 -8.85 8.44
C LEU A 144 4.85 -8.60 7.37
N LEU A 145 5.25 -8.36 6.13
CA LEU A 145 4.34 -8.05 5.04
C LEU A 145 3.38 -9.21 4.78
N ASP A 146 3.89 -10.44 4.76
CA ASP A 146 3.08 -11.66 4.63
C ASP A 146 2.02 -11.74 5.73
N LYS A 147 2.39 -11.44 6.97
CA LYS A 147 1.46 -11.49 8.10
C LYS A 147 0.41 -10.39 8.03
N LEU A 148 0.80 -9.15 7.71
CA LEU A 148 -0.13 -8.02 7.52
C LEU A 148 -1.15 -8.32 6.42
N VAL A 149 -0.70 -8.88 5.31
CA VAL A 149 -1.53 -9.22 4.15
C VAL A 149 -2.51 -10.34 4.49
N ARG A 150 -2.07 -11.38 5.19
CA ARG A 150 -2.95 -12.46 5.68
C ARG A 150 -4.01 -11.94 6.65
N LEU A 151 -3.62 -11.09 7.61
CA LEU A 151 -4.57 -10.48 8.55
C LEU A 151 -5.55 -9.54 7.84
N ALA A 152 -5.08 -8.80 6.84
CA ALA A 152 -5.90 -7.93 6.03
C ALA A 152 -6.87 -8.68 5.11
N GLY A 153 -6.70 -10.00 4.94
CA GLY A 153 -7.50 -10.81 4.01
C GLY A 153 -7.31 -10.40 2.55
N VAL A 154 -6.15 -9.81 2.23
CA VAL A 154 -5.80 -9.41 0.87
C VAL A 154 -4.81 -10.42 0.28
N ILE A 155 -4.89 -10.65 -1.03
CA ILE A 155 -3.94 -11.52 -1.75
C ILE A 155 -3.24 -10.58 -2.73
N TYR A 156 -1.91 -10.52 -2.67
CA TYR A 156 -1.07 -9.82 -3.64
C TYR A 156 -0.04 -10.79 -4.23
#